data_AF-A0A352IBZ3-F1
#
_entry.id   AF-A0A352IBZ3-F1
#
_cell.length_a   1.000
_cell.length_b   1.000
_cell.length_c   1.000
_cell.angle_alpha   90.00
_cell.angle_beta   90.00
_cell.angle_gamma   90.00
#
_symmetry.space_group_name_H-M   'P 1'
#
loop_
_entity.id
_entity.type
_entity.pdbx_description
1 polymer ?
#
loop_
_entity_poly.entity_id
_entity_poly.type
_entity_poly.pdbx_seq_one_letter_code
_entity_poly.pdbx_strand_id
1 'polypeptide(L)'
;MILGNGHIRVIAEHGGGIDGNGDPIPVTEELGRPIPCNYQRNSYQGRVAEHGGTHSTASYTVIIDMVEFGPCRFRLYDRTGACLGTYEVTARGIEPLEFVGNIRITV
;
A
#
# COMPACT_ATOMS: atom_id res chain seq x y z
N MET A 1 -6.61 2.20 -18.59
CA MET A 1 -7.39 1.04 -18.11
C MET A 1 -6.48 -0.17 -18.11
N ILE A 2 -5.84 -0.39 -16.97
CA ILE A 2 -5.05 -1.59 -16.74
C ILE A 2 -5.98 -2.79 -16.50
N LEU A 3 -5.79 -3.88 -17.23
CA LEU A 3 -6.27 -5.22 -16.83
C LEU A 3 -5.34 -5.74 -15.73
N GLY A 4 -5.69 -5.44 -14.49
CA GLY A 4 -4.87 -5.71 -13.32
C GLY A 4 -4.99 -7.15 -12.82
N ASN A 5 -3.91 -7.67 -12.24
CA ASN A 5 -3.92 -8.94 -11.50
C ASN A 5 -4.34 -8.78 -10.02
N GLY A 6 -4.71 -7.57 -9.61
CA GLY A 6 -5.18 -7.24 -8.26
C GLY A 6 -5.76 -5.83 -8.16
N HIS A 7 -5.95 -5.37 -6.93
CA HIS A 7 -6.34 -3.99 -6.64
C HIS A 7 -5.77 -3.50 -5.31
N ILE A 8 -5.58 -2.19 -5.17
CA ILE A 8 -5.25 -1.56 -3.89
C ILE A 8 -6.45 -0.83 -3.31
N ARG A 9 -6.49 -0.70 -1.99
CA ARG A 9 -7.43 0.17 -1.27
C ARG A 9 -6.66 1.04 -0.28
N VAL A 10 -6.73 2.36 -0.47
CA VAL A 10 -6.13 3.33 0.45
C VAL A 10 -6.87 3.26 1.78
N ILE A 11 -6.14 3.28 2.88
CA ILE A 11 -6.69 3.33 4.24
C ILE A 11 -6.80 4.81 4.61
N ALA A 12 -8.03 5.24 4.93
CA ALA A 12 -8.29 6.51 5.57
C ALA A 12 -8.45 6.29 7.08
N GLU A 13 -7.77 7.09 7.89
CA GLU A 13 -7.89 7.05 9.34
C GLU A 13 -8.77 8.22 9.80
N HIS A 14 -9.80 7.91 10.58
CA HIS A 14 -10.74 8.87 11.14
C HIS A 14 -10.71 8.81 12.67
N GLY A 15 -10.94 9.95 13.32
CA GLY A 15 -10.90 10.06 14.78
C GLY A 15 -9.49 10.38 15.30
N GLY A 16 -9.17 9.87 16.48
CA GLY A 16 -7.97 10.26 17.21
C GLY A 16 -8.16 11.57 17.99
N GLY A 17 -7.30 11.78 18.98
CA GLY A 17 -7.38 12.91 19.90
C GLY A 17 -7.94 12.52 21.27
N ILE A 18 -8.30 13.53 22.05
CA ILE A 18 -8.82 13.40 23.41
C ILE A 18 -10.19 14.08 23.41
N ASP A 19 -11.20 13.42 23.98
CA ASP A 19 -12.55 13.95 24.07
C ASP A 19 -12.68 15.04 25.16
N GLY A 20 -13.87 15.62 25.30
CA GLY A 20 -14.14 16.67 26.29
C GLY A 20 -14.02 16.24 27.76
N ASN A 21 -13.93 14.92 28.03
CA ASN A 21 -13.78 14.34 29.36
C ASN A 21 -12.33 13.91 29.65
N GLY A 22 -11.43 14.01 28.67
CA GLY A 22 -10.04 13.58 28.81
C GLY A 22 -9.77 12.15 28.34
N ASP A 23 -10.76 11.48 27.73
CA ASP A 23 -10.61 10.11 27.25
C ASP A 23 -10.09 10.08 25.81
N PRO A 24 -9.20 9.11 25.46
CA PRO A 24 -8.69 8.99 24.10
C PRO A 24 -9.79 8.54 23.13
N ILE A 25 -9.93 9.26 22.02
CA ILE A 25 -10.86 8.91 20.94
C ILE A 25 -10.20 7.81 20.08
N PRO A 26 -10.84 6.65 19.89
CA PRO A 26 -10.27 5.58 19.09
C PRO A 26 -10.14 6.01 17.62
N VAL A 27 -9.07 5.58 16.97
CA VAL A 27 -8.90 5.74 15.52
C VAL A 27 -9.65 4.61 14.82
N THR A 28 -10.48 4.97 13.85
CA THR A 28 -11.18 4.03 12.98
C THR A 28 -10.57 4.06 11.59
N GLU A 29 -10.27 2.88 11.03
CA GLU A 29 -9.79 2.72 9.65
C GLU A 29 -10.96 2.50 8.69
N GLU A 30 -11.03 3.28 7.62
CA GLU A 30 -11.95 3.08 6.49
C GLU A 30 -11.15 2.73 5.23
N LEU A 31 -11.63 1.73 4.47
CA LEU A 31 -11.02 1.35 3.19
C LEU A 31 -11.67 2.12 2.05
N GLY A 32 -10.86 2.86 1.31
CA GLY A 32 -11.28 3.57 0.11
C GLY A 32 -11.67 2.65 -1.05
N ARG A 33 -12.07 3.28 -2.17
CA ARG A 33 -12.46 2.58 -3.40
C ARG A 33 -11.33 1.68 -3.93
N PRO A 34 -11.67 0.51 -4.52
CA PRO A 34 -10.67 -0.34 -5.15
C PRO A 34 -10.05 0.34 -6.37
N ILE A 35 -8.72 0.44 -6.40
CA ILE A 35 -7.96 0.92 -7.55
C ILE A 35 -7.32 -0.29 -8.22
N PRO A 36 -7.71 -0.64 -9.46
CA PRO A 36 -7.11 -1.75 -10.19
C PRO A 36 -5.61 -1.58 -10.35
N CYS A 37 -4.84 -2.66 -10.17
CA CYS A 37 -3.39 -2.61 -10.27
C CYS A 37 -2.81 -3.88 -10.89
N ASN A 38 -1.61 -3.77 -11.47
CA ASN A 38 -0.72 -4.90 -11.68
C ASN A 38 0.36 -4.91 -10.61
N TYR A 39 0.43 -5.96 -9.80
CA TYR A 39 1.49 -6.12 -8.81
C TYR A 39 2.44 -7.25 -9.19
N GLN A 40 3.70 -7.08 -8.80
CA GLN A 40 4.74 -8.09 -8.88
C GLN A 40 5.45 -8.13 -7.53
N ARG A 41 5.56 -9.33 -6.94
CA ARG A 41 6.37 -9.51 -5.74
C ARG A 41 7.84 -9.31 -6.10
N ASN A 42 8.50 -8.38 -5.43
CA ASN A 42 9.95 -8.22 -5.54
C ASN A 42 10.59 -9.34 -4.72
N SER A 43 11.32 -10.24 -5.38
CA SER A 43 12.17 -11.22 -4.70
C SER A 43 13.40 -10.50 -4.16
N TYR A 44 13.30 -9.83 -3.01
CA TYR A 44 14.50 -9.41 -2.31
C TYR A 44 15.15 -10.64 -1.64
N GLN A 45 16.16 -11.21 -2.30
CA GLN A 45 17.09 -12.19 -1.71
C GLN A 45 18.11 -11.47 -0.81
N GLY A 46 17.62 -10.85 0.26
CA GLY A 46 18.48 -10.36 1.34
C GLY A 46 18.39 -11.29 2.53
N ARG A 47 19.18 -12.36 2.56
CA ARG A 47 19.47 -13.06 3.82
C ARG A 47 20.33 -12.12 4.66
N VAL A 48 19.69 -11.23 5.42
CA VAL A 48 20.37 -10.50 6.50
C VAL A 48 20.29 -11.40 7.72
N ALA A 49 21.37 -12.15 7.96
CA ALA A 49 21.58 -12.82 9.23
C ALA A 49 22.05 -11.78 10.25
N GLU A 50 21.14 -10.95 10.75
CA GLU A 50 21.36 -10.19 11.98
C GLU A 50 20.57 -10.86 13.11
N HIS A 51 21.31 -11.43 14.06
CA HIS A 51 20.89 -11.77 15.42
C HIS A 51 19.39 -12.09 15.63
N GLY A 52 18.97 -13.29 15.21
CA GLY A 52 17.84 -13.99 15.85
C GLY A 52 16.42 -13.72 15.36
N GLY A 53 16.20 -12.92 14.31
CA GLY A 53 14.87 -12.70 13.74
C GLY A 53 14.89 -12.69 12.21
N THR A 54 14.38 -13.74 11.55
CA THR A 54 14.19 -13.71 10.10
C THR A 54 12.92 -12.94 9.76
N HIS A 55 13.02 -11.63 9.59
CA HIS A 55 11.93 -10.82 9.02
C HIS A 55 12.08 -10.80 7.51
N SER A 56 11.28 -11.60 6.80
CA SER A 56 11.11 -11.46 5.36
C SER A 56 10.00 -10.44 5.11
N THR A 57 10.37 -9.16 4.97
CA THR A 57 9.44 -8.15 4.48
C THR A 57 9.29 -8.36 2.98
N ALA A 58 8.15 -8.92 2.56
CA ALA A 58 7.87 -9.09 1.14
C ALA A 58 7.60 -7.70 0.52
N SER A 59 8.51 -7.25 -0.34
CA SER A 59 8.35 -6.04 -1.13
C SER A 59 7.55 -6.31 -2.41
N TYR A 60 6.80 -5.31 -2.89
CA TYR A 60 6.01 -5.38 -4.11
C TYR A 60 6.25 -4.15 -4.98
N THR A 61 6.32 -4.38 -6.28
CA THR A 61 6.14 -3.33 -7.28
C THR A 61 4.68 -3.34 -7.73
N VAL A 62 3.98 -2.22 -7.62
CA VAL A 62 2.56 -2.08 -7.96
C VAL A 62 2.41 -0.99 -9.03
N ILE A 63 1.74 -1.30 -10.13
CA ILE A 63 1.47 -0.37 -11.23
C ILE A 63 -0.03 -0.04 -11.27
N ILE A 64 -0.37 1.24 -11.23
CA ILE A 64 -1.73 1.75 -11.36
C ILE A 64 -1.86 2.72 -12.55
N ASP A 65 -3.10 2.94 -13.03
CA ASP A 65 -3.39 4.00 -13.99
C ASP A 65 -3.05 5.38 -13.38
N MET A 66 -2.69 6.37 -14.21
CA MET A 66 -2.38 7.72 -13.74
C MET A 66 -3.60 8.34 -13.05
N VAL A 67 -3.46 8.58 -11.76
CA VAL A 67 -4.44 9.25 -10.90
C VAL A 67 -3.68 10.15 -9.92
N GLU A 68 -4.37 11.08 -9.27
CA GLU A 68 -3.77 11.76 -8.13
C GLU A 68 -3.48 10.74 -7.02
N PHE A 69 -2.19 10.46 -6.80
CA PHE A 69 -1.72 9.47 -5.85
C PHE A 69 -0.53 10.04 -5.08
N GLY A 70 -0.63 10.02 -3.75
CA GLY A 70 0.38 10.55 -2.85
C GLY A 70 0.79 9.54 -1.78
N PRO A 71 1.70 9.94 -0.87
CA PRO A 71 2.10 9.11 0.26
C PRO A 71 0.89 8.68 1.09
N CYS A 72 0.74 7.38 1.31
CA CYS A 72 -0.40 6.83 2.01
C CYS A 72 -0.14 5.40 2.50
N ARG A 73 -1.05 4.91 3.34
CA ARG A 73 -1.14 3.50 3.72
C ARG A 73 -2.24 2.84 2.88
N PHE A 74 -1.99 1.63 2.37
CA PHE A 74 -2.96 0.91 1.56
C PHE A 74 -2.89 -0.61 1.79
N ARG A 75 -3.98 -1.31 1.49
CA ARG A 75 -4.02 -2.77 1.43
C ARG A 75 -3.96 -3.24 -0.02
N LEU A 76 -3.12 -4.24 -0.28
CA LEU A 76 -3.01 -4.89 -1.59
C LEU A 76 -3.83 -6.18 -1.59
N TYR A 77 -4.65 -6.36 -2.62
CA TYR A 77 -5.47 -7.54 -2.82
C TYR A 77 -5.16 -8.19 -4.16
N ASP A 78 -5.19 -9.51 -4.21
CA ASP A 78 -5.09 -10.25 -5.48
C ASP A 78 -6.42 -10.25 -6.25
N ARG A 79 -6.42 -10.88 -7.44
CA ARG A 79 -7.62 -11.04 -8.26
C ARG A 79 -8.76 -11.84 -7.60
N THR A 80 -8.43 -12.69 -6.62
CA THR A 80 -9.39 -13.56 -5.91
C THR A 80 -10.03 -12.83 -4.72
N GLY A 81 -9.50 -11.67 -4.36
CA GLY A 81 -9.91 -10.88 -3.19
C GLY A 81 -9.11 -11.20 -1.93
N ALA A 82 -8.07 -12.03 -2.01
CA ALA A 82 -7.19 -12.31 -0.88
C ALA A 82 -6.32 -11.09 -0.56
N CYS A 83 -6.29 -10.68 0.71
CA CYS A 83 -5.42 -9.60 1.18
C CYS A 83 -3.98 -10.11 1.23
N LEU A 84 -3.09 -9.51 0.43
CA LEU A 84 -1.68 -9.84 0.37
C LEU A 84 -0.86 -9.13 1.45
N GLY A 85 -1.37 -8.03 1.98
CA GLY A 85 -0.73 -7.26 3.05
C GLY A 85 -1.21 -5.81 3.13
N THR A 86 -0.74 -5.13 4.18
CA THR A 86 -0.87 -3.68 4.35
C THR A 86 0.50 -3.04 4.19
N TYR A 87 0.57 -1.99 3.39
CA TYR A 87 1.81 -1.32 3.02
C TYR A 87 1.68 0.17 3.24
N GLU A 88 2.81 0.82 3.53
CA GLU A 88 2.93 2.26 3.57
C GLU A 88 3.91 2.69 2.48
N VAL A 89 3.53 3.68 1.68
CA VAL A 89 4.38 4.22 0.62
C VAL A 89 4.71 5.67 0.91
N THR A 90 6.00 6.01 0.81
CA THR A 90 6.50 7.38 0.91
C THR A 90 6.66 8.00 -0.47
N ALA A 91 6.87 9.33 -0.55
CA ALA A 91 7.06 10.02 -1.82
C ALA A 91 8.16 9.43 -2.71
N ARG A 92 9.20 8.82 -2.11
CA ARG A 92 10.30 8.15 -2.86
C ARG A 92 9.87 6.85 -3.52
N GLY A 93 8.83 6.21 -3.01
CA GLY A 93 8.29 4.96 -3.56
C GLY A 93 7.23 5.18 -4.64
N ILE A 94 6.91 6.42 -5.00
CA ILE A 94 5.89 6.77 -6.00
C ILE A 94 6.60 7.40 -7.20
N GLU A 95 6.54 6.72 -8.33
CA GLU A 95 7.20 7.12 -9.57
C GLU A 95 6.17 7.24 -10.70
N PRO A 96 5.83 8.45 -11.14
CA PRO A 96 5.00 8.67 -12.31
C PRO A 96 5.71 8.17 -13.58
N LEU A 97 5.02 7.37 -14.38
CA LEU A 97 5.46 6.88 -15.68
C LEU A 97 4.68 7.62 -16.78
N GLU A 98 5.03 8.89 -16.99
CA GLU A 98 4.24 9.85 -17.79
C GLU A 98 3.99 9.38 -19.23
N PHE A 99 4.97 8.74 -19.86
CA PHE A 99 4.87 8.30 -21.25
C PHE A 99 3.81 7.20 -21.47
N VAL A 100 3.51 6.41 -20.44
CA VAL A 100 2.53 5.30 -20.49
C VAL A 100 1.27 5.60 -19.70
N GLY A 101 1.19 6.75 -19.02
CA GLY A 101 0.04 7.14 -18.21
C GLY A 101 -0.18 6.23 -17.00
N ASN A 102 0.90 5.83 -16.33
CA ASN A 102 0.84 4.97 -15.15
C ASN A 102 1.65 5.54 -13.98
N ILE A 103 1.48 4.92 -12.81
CA ILE A 103 2.29 5.20 -11.63
C ILE A 103 2.87 3.88 -11.15
N ARG A 104 4.18 3.85 -10.91
CA ARG A 104 4.87 2.75 -10.24
C ARG A 104 4.99 3.07 -8.76
N ILE A 105 4.57 2.12 -7.93
CA ILE A 105 4.61 2.16 -6.48
C ILE A 105 5.54 1.04 -6.03
N THR A 106 6.54 1.36 -5.23
CA THR A 106 7.46 0.37 -4.65
C THR A 106 7.35 0.39 -3.13
N VAL A 107 7.02 -0.77 -2.55
CA VAL A 107 6.89 -1.02 -1.10
C VAL A 107 7.67 -2.25 -0.69
#